data_AF-A0A7C6TQA1-F1
#
_entry.id   AF-A0A7C6TQA1-F1
#
_cell.length_a   1.000
_cell.length_b   1.000
_cell.length_c   1.000
_cell.angle_alpha   90.00
_cell.angle_beta   90.00
_cell.angle_gamma   90.00
#
_symmetry.space_group_name_H-M   'P 1'
#
loop_
_entity.id
_entity.type
_entity.pdbx_description
1 polymer ?
#
loop_
_entity_poly.entity_id
_entity_poly.type
_entity_poly.pdbx_seq_one_letter_code
_entity_poly.pdbx_strand_id
1 'polypeptide(L)' 'INEVIKKEPLVNQEANNIVRVVSISEACLEISCWAWCKSRDYLTVKFNLNENVKEALTEAGIMLYQKHIDINMTTVE' A
#
# COMPACT_ATOMS: atom_id res chain seq x y z
N ILE A 1 3.46 -3.08 5.65
CA ILE A 1 4.24 -2.00 4.98
C ILE A 1 5.54 -1.69 5.71
N ASN A 2 5.56 -1.22 6.97
CA ASN A 2 6.82 -0.95 7.68
C ASN A 2 7.79 -2.15 7.69
N GLU A 3 7.29 -3.37 7.91
CA GLU A 3 8.12 -4.57 7.87
C GLU A 3 8.69 -4.88 6.48
N VAL A 4 7.98 -4.50 5.41
CA VAL A 4 8.49 -4.64 4.04
C VAL A 4 9.63 -3.65 3.80
N ILE A 5 9.48 -2.40 4.27
CA ILE A 5 10.54 -1.38 4.19
C ILE A 5 11.81 -1.85 4.93
N LYS A 6 11.67 -2.42 6.13
CA LYS A 6 12.80 -2.92 6.91
C LYS A 6 13.55 -4.07 6.23
N LYS A 7 12.86 -4.85 5.40
CA LYS A 7 13.42 -6.01 4.69
C LYS A 7 14.07 -5.63 3.35
N GLU A 8 13.78 -4.45 2.80
CA GLU A 8 14.35 -4.00 1.53
C GLU A 8 15.78 -3.45 1.73
N PRO A 9 16.83 -4.14 1.25
CA PRO A 9 18.23 -3.78 1.52
C PRO A 9 18.66 -2.46 0.89
N LEU A 10 17.99 -1.99 -0.18
CA LEU A 10 18.34 -0.75 -0.87
C LEU A 10 17.67 0.49 -0.26
N VAL A 11 16.76 0.31 0.71
CA VAL A 11 16.19 1.41 1.47
C VAL A 11 17.17 1.90 2.54
N ASN A 12 17.36 3.22 2.61
CA ASN A 12 18.07 3.88 3.69
C ASN A 12 17.22 3.86 4.97
N GLN A 13 17.57 2.97 5.90
CA GLN A 13 16.85 2.79 7.17
C GLN A 13 17.08 3.94 8.17
N GLU A 14 18.13 4.73 8.01
CA GLU A 14 18.44 5.87 8.88
C GLU A 14 17.69 7.14 8.45
N ALA A 15 17.15 7.14 7.23
CA ALA A 15 16.32 8.24 6.74
C ALA A 15 14.91 8.22 7.34
N ASN A 16 14.21 9.36 7.26
CA ASN A 16 12.83 9.47 7.72
C ASN A 16 11.87 8.81 6.72
N ASN A 17 11.74 7.48 6.81
CA ASN A 17 10.77 6.71 6.03
C ASN A 17 9.36 6.85 6.66
N ILE A 18 8.36 7.17 5.85
CA ILE A 18 7.02 7.53 6.31
C ILE A 18 5.99 6.56 5.74
N VAL A 19 5.14 6.01 6.62
CA VAL A 19 3.93 5.26 6.24
C VAL A 19 2.74 5.88 6.97
N ARG A 20 1.78 6.45 6.25
CA ARG A 20 0.62 7.13 6.83
C ARG A 20 -0.63 6.91 5.99
N VAL A 21 -1.78 6.88 6.66
CA VAL A 21 -3.08 7.06 6.01
C VAL A 21 -3.13 8.50 5.51
N VAL A 22 -3.44 8.68 4.22
CA VAL A 22 -3.52 9.99 3.57
C VAL A 22 -4.96 10.39 3.36
N SER A 23 -5.84 9.43 3.10
CA SER A 23 -7.26 9.70 2.95
C SER A 23 -8.10 8.48 3.34
N ILE A 24 -9.37 8.75 3.63
CA ILE A 24 -10.43 7.76 3.76
C ILE A 24 -11.43 8.12 2.65
N SER A 25 -11.47 7.34 1.59
CA SER A 25 -12.41 7.54 0.50
C SER A 25 -13.72 6.79 0.77
N GLU A 26 -14.71 6.96 -0.11
CA GLU A 26 -16.00 6.22 -0.04
C GLU A 26 -15.83 4.70 -0.04
N ALA A 27 -14.65 4.25 -0.45
CA ALA A 27 -14.37 2.92 -0.92
C ALA A 27 -13.24 2.28 -0.11
N CYS A 28 -12.15 3.02 0.11
CA CYS A 28 -10.93 2.46 0.66
C CYS A 28 -10.18 3.45 1.55
N LEU A 29 -9.29 2.89 2.38
CA LEU A 29 -8.24 3.65 3.03
C LEU A 29 -7.06 3.80 2.07
N GLU A 30 -6.63 5.04 1.83
CA GLU A 30 -5.44 5.31 1.04
C GLU A 30 -4.24 5.47 1.97
N ILE A 31 -3.21 4.65 1.75
CA ILE A 31 -1.97 4.67 2.54
C ILE A 31 -0.83 5.08 1.61
N SER A 32 -0.07 6.10 2.02
CA SER A 32 1.18 6.46 1.34
C SER A 32 2.39 5.90 2.07
N CYS A 33 3.38 5.49 1.28
CA CYS A 33 4.69 5.01 1.73
C CYS A 33 5.78 5.83 1.04
N TRP A 34 6.60 6.52 1.82
CA TRP A 34 7.75 7.27 1.37
C TRP A 34 9.01 6.62 1.95
N ALA A 35 9.79 5.98 1.09
CA ALA A 35 11.04 5.33 1.46
C ALA A 35 12.21 5.96 0.69
N TRP A 36 13.32 6.18 1.38
CA TRP A 36 14.51 6.81 0.79
C TRP A 36 15.51 5.76 0.31
N CYS A 37 16.16 6.02 -0.81
CA CYS A 37 17.20 5.17 -1.39
C CYS A 37 18.17 6.02 -2.21
N LYS A 38 19.26 5.42 -2.72
CA LYS A 38 20.14 6.13 -3.67
C LYS A 38 19.38 6.36 -4.97
N SER A 39 19.64 7.49 -5.64
CA SER A 39 18.93 7.86 -6.88
C SER A 39 18.99 6.78 -7.97
N ARG A 40 20.12 6.07 -8.09
CA ARG A 40 20.30 4.98 -9.06
C ARG A 40 19.42 3.75 -8.77
N ASP A 41 19.04 3.56 -7.51
CA ASP A 41 18.30 2.39 -7.02
C ASP A 41 16.79 2.66 -6.96
N TYR A 42 16.35 3.91 -7.26
CA TYR A 42 14.96 4.37 -7.10
C TYR A 42 13.93 3.47 -7.77
N LEU A 43 14.13 3.14 -9.05
CA LEU A 43 13.17 2.31 -9.78
C LEU A 43 13.10 0.89 -9.20
N THR A 44 14.25 0.29 -8.89
CA THR A 44 14.31 -1.04 -8.26
C THR A 44 13.57 -1.05 -6.93
N VAL A 45 13.89 -0.11 -6.02
CA VAL A 45 13.22 -0.01 -4.72
C VAL A 45 11.72 0.22 -4.88
N LYS A 46 11.31 1.11 -5.81
CA LYS A 46 9.89 1.39 -6.06
C LYS A 46 9.14 0.11 -6.46
N PHE A 47 9.67 -0.68 -7.38
CA PHE A 47 8.99 -1.89 -7.84
C PHE A 47 9.03 -3.00 -6.78
N ASN A 48 10.17 -3.24 -6.14
CA ASN A 48 10.29 -4.21 -5.04
C ASN A 48 9.29 -3.91 -3.91
N LEU A 49 9.20 -2.65 -3.46
CA LEU A 49 8.28 -2.28 -2.39
C LEU A 49 6.82 -2.49 -2.80
N ASN A 50 6.44 -2.18 -4.04
CA ASN A 50 5.05 -2.40 -4.50
C ASN A 50 4.68 -3.89 -4.53
N GLU A 51 5.55 -4.74 -5.07
CA GLU A 51 5.32 -6.19 -5.15
C GLU A 51 5.27 -6.80 -3.75
N ASN A 52 6.28 -6.54 -2.92
CA ASN A 52 6.37 -7.09 -1.57
C ASN A 52 5.26 -6.54 -0.65
N VAL A 53 4.79 -5.30 -0.84
CA VAL A 53 3.64 -4.79 -0.10
C VAL A 53 2.36 -5.50 -0.52
N LYS A 54 2.14 -5.71 -1.83
CA LYS A 54 0.97 -6.45 -2.33
C LYS A 54 0.94 -7.87 -1.74
N GLU A 55 2.05 -8.59 -1.79
CA GLU A 55 2.17 -9.93 -1.23
C GLU A 55 1.91 -9.93 0.27
N ALA A 56 2.58 -9.06 1.02
CA ALA A 56 2.40 -8.96 2.47
C ALA A 56 0.97 -8.59 2.89
N LEU A 57 0.28 -7.74 2.13
CA LEU A 57 -1.13 -7.43 2.39
C LEU A 57 -2.03 -8.64 2.10
N THR A 58 -1.77 -9.35 1.00
CA THR A 58 -2.51 -10.56 0.62
C THR A 58 -2.36 -11.65 1.68
N GLU A 59 -1.14 -11.91 2.14
CA GLU A 59 -0.85 -12.89 3.20
C GLU A 59 -1.49 -12.52 4.55
N ALA A 60 -1.59 -11.23 4.83
CA ALA A 60 -2.26 -10.72 6.03
C ALA A 60 -3.81 -10.72 5.93
N GLY A 61 -4.38 -11.19 4.80
CA GLY A 61 -5.82 -11.18 4.55
C GLY A 61 -6.39 -9.78 4.26
N ILE A 62 -5.53 -8.81 3.94
CA ILE A 62 -5.92 -7.44 3.58
C ILE A 62 -6.16 -7.40 2.07
N MET A 63 -7.42 -7.23 1.67
CA MET A 63 -7.79 -7.17 0.26
C MET A 63 -7.52 -5.78 -0.33
N LEU A 64 -6.96 -5.77 -1.54
CA LEU A 64 -6.92 -4.55 -2.36
C LEU A 64 -8.32 -4.29 -2.90
N TYR A 65 -8.79 -3.07 -2.67
CA TYR A 65 -10.16 -2.67 -2.96
C TYR A 65 -10.49 -2.75 -4.46
N GLN A 66 -11.67 -3.29 -4.78
CA GLN A 66 -12.36 -3.14 -6.07
C GLN A 66 -13.57 -2.26 -5.85
N LYS A 67 -14.09 -1.54 -6.85
CA LYS A 67 -15.25 -0.63 -6.66
C LYS A 67 -16.47 -1.36 -6.04
N HIS A 68 -16.92 -0.97 -4.85
CA HIS A 68 -18.19 -1.44 -4.27
C HIS A 68 -19.38 -0.67 -4.82
N ILE A 69 -20.51 -1.36 -4.94
CA ILE A 69 -21.81 -0.81 -5.27
C ILE A 69 -22.80 -1.41 -4.28
N ASP A 70 -23.41 -0.57 -3.45
CA ASP A 70 -24.49 -0.99 -2.57
C ASP A 70 -25.81 -0.99 -3.36
N ILE A 71 -26.49 -2.14 -3.42
CA ILE A 71 -27.73 -2.32 -4.17
C ILE A 71 -28.86 -2.60 -3.19
N ASN A 72 -29.81 -1.65 -3.10
CA ASN A 72 -31.06 -1.84 -2.38
C ASN A 72 -32.17 -2.23 -3.37
N MET A 73 -32.72 -3.45 -3.24
CA MET A 73 -33.82 -3.94 -4.08
C MET A 73 -35.15 -3.84 -3.34
N THR A 74 -36.14 -3.21 -3.98
CA THR A 74 -37.53 -3.16 -3.51
C THR A 74 -38.46 -3.64 -4.62
N THR A 75 -39.35 -4.59 -4.32
CA THR A 75 -40.44 -4.98 -5.21
C THR A 75 -41.53 -3.90 -5.18
N VAL A 76 -41.96 -3.46 -6.36
CA VAL A 76 -43.15 -2.62 -6.52
C VAL A 76 -44.29 -3.56 -6.91
N GLU A 77 -45.33 -3.64 -6.07
CA GLU A 77 -46.60 -4.31 -6.39
C GLU A 77 -47.44 -3.46 -7.36
#